data_AF-R9X7N9-F1
#
_entry.id   AF-R9X7N9-F1
#
_cell.length_a   1.000
_cell.length_b   1.000
_cell.length_c   1.000
_cell.angle_alpha   90.00
_cell.angle_beta   90.00
_cell.angle_gamma   90.00
#
_symmetry.space_group_name_H-M   'P 1'
#
loop_
_entity.id
_entity.type
_entity.pdbx_description
1 polymer ?
#
loop_
_entity_poly.entity_id
_entity_poly.type
_entity_poly.pdbx_seq_one_letter_code
_entity_poly.pdbx_strand_id
1 'polypeptide(L)'
;MEESLEDLELLVVGDLTRDLFAEAAAQQDSDTGDQLDVSQFLLANNLQYVFIDDLYKQLKQLEQEISSALLTEVKHSYAEYVSLCAQFGGKHNSEILDSLQQVRYEVAAFENKLRHLVHVELRSTRDNVESKVEYLKALDNIDTMLQKHVALDSIFQFSGRLSRSLETACEDAPAIDDELVSELLKELYKLLQCAHSILTEFHDLTSPLVTRFRNNYQNDVHVFHTIVSTLIDKCSAKGADFPKMTSTLVAVAKR
;
A
#
# COMPACT_ATOMS: atom_id res chain seq x y z
N MET A 1 -14.37 53.41 108.31
CA MET A 1 -14.46 53.17 106.86
C MET A 1 -14.03 54.46 106.19
N GLU A 2 -13.26 54.36 105.10
CA GLU A 2 -12.62 55.43 104.33
C GLU A 2 -11.19 55.81 104.75
N GLU A 3 -10.33 54.80 104.88
CA GLU A 3 -8.94 54.92 104.42
C GLU A 3 -8.91 54.53 102.92
N SER A 4 -7.97 55.12 102.16
CA SER A 4 -7.66 54.91 100.73
C SER A 4 -8.44 55.73 99.68
N LEU A 5 -8.23 57.05 99.65
CA LEU A 5 -8.59 57.92 98.51
C LEU A 5 -7.36 58.61 97.86
N GLU A 6 -6.15 58.13 98.13
CA GLU A 6 -4.90 58.79 97.71
C GLU A 6 -4.13 58.15 96.53
N ASP A 7 -4.58 57.05 95.92
CA ASP A 7 -3.88 56.44 94.76
C ASP A 7 -4.79 56.29 93.53
N LEU A 8 -5.21 57.39 92.92
CA LEU A 8 -5.55 57.38 91.49
C LEU A 8 -4.46 58.12 90.72
N GLU A 9 -3.39 57.39 90.38
CA GLU A 9 -2.50 57.78 89.28
C GLU A 9 -3.35 57.92 88.02
N LEU A 10 -3.33 59.11 87.41
CA LEU A 10 -3.90 59.34 86.09
C LEU A 10 -3.17 58.43 85.09
N LEU A 11 -3.89 57.46 84.54
CA LEU A 11 -3.43 56.61 83.45
C LEU A 11 -2.96 57.50 82.29
N VAL A 12 -1.64 57.49 82.05
CA VAL A 12 -1.04 58.15 80.90
C VAL A 12 -1.50 57.40 79.65
N VAL A 13 -2.22 58.12 78.79
CA VAL A 13 -2.69 57.64 77.49
C VAL A 13 -1.46 57.37 76.61
N GLY A 14 -1.19 56.11 76.29
CA GLY A 14 -0.18 55.72 75.31
C GLY A 14 -0.80 55.63 73.92
N ASP A 15 -0.22 56.30 72.92
CA ASP A 15 -0.62 56.12 71.52
C ASP A 15 -0.28 54.70 71.04
N LEU A 16 -1.30 54.00 70.53
CA LEU A 16 -1.18 52.67 69.93
C LEU A 16 -0.34 52.74 68.64
N THR A 17 0.93 52.35 68.75
CA THR A 17 1.83 52.19 67.60
C THR A 17 1.94 50.72 67.19
N ARG A 18 2.24 50.48 65.91
CA ARG A 18 2.40 49.13 65.34
C ARG A 18 3.52 48.33 66.02
N ASP A 19 4.51 49.02 66.61
CA ASP A 19 5.62 48.40 67.34
C ASP A 19 5.18 47.83 68.70
N LEU A 20 4.19 48.46 69.35
CA LEU A 20 3.60 48.01 70.62
C LEU A 20 2.78 46.71 70.46
N PHE A 21 2.09 46.56 69.32
CA PHE A 21 1.40 45.31 68.96
C PHE A 21 2.40 44.19 68.64
N ALA A 22 3.52 44.53 67.99
CA ALA A 22 4.57 43.57 67.68
C ALA A 22 5.31 43.08 68.94
N GLU A 23 5.56 43.94 69.93
CA GLU A 23 6.14 43.54 71.22
C GLU A 23 5.20 42.64 72.04
N ALA A 24 3.91 42.95 72.10
CA ALA A 24 2.93 42.11 72.80
C ALA A 24 2.76 40.72 72.16
N ALA A 25 2.81 40.67 70.82
CA ALA A 25 2.84 39.40 70.09
C ALA A 25 4.15 38.62 70.33
N ALA A 26 5.29 39.31 70.45
CA ALA A 26 6.60 38.68 70.68
C ALA A 26 6.81 38.19 72.13
N GLN A 27 6.20 38.84 73.14
CA GLN A 27 6.31 38.44 74.55
C GLN A 27 5.49 37.20 74.91
N GLN A 28 4.49 36.82 74.11
CA GLN A 28 3.65 35.64 74.36
C GLN A 28 4.15 34.37 73.65
N ASP A 29 5.10 34.49 72.73
CA ASP A 29 5.71 33.33 72.05
C ASP A 29 6.66 32.51 72.94
N SER A 30 6.96 32.94 74.17
CA SER A 30 8.00 32.31 74.99
C SER A 30 7.57 31.47 76.20
N ASP A 31 6.29 31.31 76.58
CA ASP A 31 6.00 30.34 77.67
C ASP A 31 4.59 29.74 77.84
N THR A 32 3.55 30.09 77.06
CA THR A 32 2.27 29.35 77.10
C THR A 32 1.49 29.63 75.83
N GLY A 33 1.18 28.61 75.04
CA GLY A 33 0.52 28.68 73.73
C GLY A 33 -0.95 29.12 73.77
N ASP A 34 -1.27 30.18 74.50
CA ASP A 34 -2.55 30.87 74.42
C ASP A 34 -2.50 31.88 73.26
N GLN A 35 -3.50 31.78 72.38
CA GLN A 35 -3.69 32.73 71.28
C GLN A 35 -3.91 34.14 71.85
N LEU A 36 -3.21 35.11 71.28
CA LEU A 36 -3.31 36.52 71.67
C LEU A 36 -4.78 36.97 71.61
N ASP A 37 -5.39 37.23 72.76
CA ASP A 37 -6.75 37.78 72.81
C ASP A 37 -6.69 39.26 72.42
N VAL A 38 -6.81 39.48 71.12
CA VAL A 38 -6.86 40.79 70.48
C VAL A 38 -7.93 41.67 71.14
N SER A 39 -9.04 41.08 71.60
CA SER A 39 -10.12 41.79 72.29
C SER A 39 -9.63 42.37 73.62
N GLN A 40 -8.89 41.60 74.40
CA GLN A 40 -8.35 42.02 75.70
C GLN A 40 -7.20 43.01 75.52
N PHE A 41 -6.35 42.83 74.50
CA PHE A 41 -5.27 43.76 74.14
C PHE A 41 -5.80 45.14 73.70
N LEU A 42 -6.86 45.15 72.87
CA LEU A 42 -7.53 46.37 72.44
C LEU A 42 -8.28 47.03 73.61
N LEU A 43 -8.95 46.27 74.47
CA LEU A 43 -9.61 46.86 75.65
C LEU A 43 -8.61 47.46 76.65
N ALA A 44 -7.43 46.83 76.84
CA ALA A 44 -6.39 47.32 77.73
C ALA A 44 -5.69 48.58 77.21
N ASN A 45 -5.52 48.71 75.88
CA ASN A 45 -4.75 49.80 75.29
C ASN A 45 -5.62 50.86 74.57
N ASN A 46 -6.93 50.67 74.48
CA ASN A 46 -7.80 51.50 73.63
C ASN A 46 -9.03 52.04 74.36
N LEU A 47 -8.82 52.89 75.36
CA LEU A 47 -9.86 53.78 75.88
C LEU A 47 -10.14 54.97 74.93
N GLN A 48 -10.14 54.74 73.61
CA GLN A 48 -10.80 55.65 72.67
C GLN A 48 -12.22 55.15 72.44
N TYR A 49 -13.17 55.85 73.06
CA TYR A 49 -14.59 55.71 72.79
C TYR A 49 -14.88 56.07 71.32
N VAL A 50 -14.77 55.10 70.41
CA VAL A 50 -15.43 55.16 69.11
C VAL A 50 -16.88 54.73 69.32
N PHE A 51 -17.82 55.59 68.93
CA PHE A 51 -19.25 55.30 69.10
C PHE A 51 -19.63 54.07 68.27
N ILE A 52 -20.21 53.06 68.94
CA ILE A 52 -20.68 51.79 68.36
C ILE A 52 -21.59 52.04 67.13
N ASP A 53 -22.29 53.17 67.11
CA ASP A 53 -23.17 53.58 66.02
C ASP A 53 -22.43 53.82 64.69
N ASP A 54 -21.20 54.35 64.72
CA ASP A 54 -20.42 54.57 63.50
C ASP A 54 -19.90 53.26 62.92
N LEU A 55 -19.54 52.30 63.78
CA LEU A 55 -19.09 50.98 63.37
C LEU A 55 -20.26 50.15 62.81
N TYR A 56 -21.44 50.25 63.42
CA TYR A 56 -22.67 49.65 62.89
C TYR A 56 -23.04 50.24 61.52
N LYS A 57 -22.89 51.56 61.34
CA LYS A 57 -23.17 52.23 60.07
C LYS A 57 -22.22 51.80 58.96
N GLN A 58 -20.93 51.66 59.26
CA GLN A 58 -19.93 51.17 58.30
C GLN A 58 -20.16 49.69 57.94
N LEU A 59 -20.51 48.85 58.92
CA LEU A 59 -20.83 47.44 58.68
C LEU A 59 -22.04 47.29 57.75
N LYS A 60 -23.08 48.10 57.98
CA LYS A 60 -24.30 48.08 57.17
C LYS A 60 -24.08 48.60 55.74
N GLN A 61 -23.19 49.58 55.56
CA GLN A 61 -22.78 50.01 54.21
C GLN A 61 -22.00 48.91 53.49
N LEU A 62 -21.06 48.24 54.17
CA LEU A 62 -20.28 47.17 53.57
C LEU A 62 -21.16 45.97 53.19
N GLU A 63 -22.14 45.61 54.02
CA GLU A 63 -23.11 44.55 53.70
C GLU A 63 -23.93 44.87 52.43
N GLN A 64 -24.36 46.12 52.26
CA GLN A 64 -25.07 46.57 51.07
C GLN A 64 -24.18 46.58 49.82
N GLU A 65 -22.93 46.99 49.95
CA GLU A 65 -21.96 46.98 48.85
C GLU A 65 -21.63 45.56 48.40
N ILE A 66 -21.36 44.64 49.34
CA ILE A 66 -21.06 43.24 49.03
C ILE A 66 -22.25 42.55 48.37
N SER A 67 -23.46 42.75 48.91
CA SER A 67 -24.67 42.13 48.35
C SER A 67 -24.99 42.66 46.94
N SER A 68 -24.79 43.95 46.69
CA SER A 68 -24.96 44.53 45.35
C SER A 68 -23.87 44.10 44.34
N ALA A 69 -22.62 44.00 44.77
CA ALA A 69 -21.51 43.51 43.95
C ALA A 69 -21.72 42.05 43.54
N LEU A 70 -22.07 41.17 44.50
CA LEU A 70 -22.38 39.76 44.23
C LEU A 70 -23.56 39.60 43.27
N LEU A 71 -24.64 40.37 43.46
CA LEU A 71 -25.79 40.34 42.55
C LEU A 71 -25.40 40.76 41.13
N THR A 72 -24.52 41.75 40.99
CA THR A 72 -24.08 42.25 39.69
C THR A 72 -23.19 41.23 38.98
N GLU A 73 -22.26 40.62 39.71
CA GLU A 73 -21.32 39.64 39.17
C GLU A 73 -22.01 38.31 38.82
N VAL A 74 -22.90 37.82 39.70
CA VAL A 74 -23.73 36.64 39.42
C VAL A 74 -24.66 36.91 38.24
N LYS A 75 -25.28 38.08 38.14
CA LYS A 75 -26.14 38.42 37.01
C LYS A 75 -25.37 38.47 35.68
N HIS A 76 -24.14 38.99 35.69
CA HIS A 76 -23.31 39.06 34.49
C HIS A 76 -22.85 37.66 34.05
N SER A 77 -22.29 36.88 34.97
CA SER A 77 -21.83 35.51 34.70
C SER A 77 -22.98 34.58 34.31
N TYR A 78 -24.16 34.72 34.94
CA TYR A 78 -25.34 33.94 34.60
C TYR A 78 -25.92 34.34 33.24
N ALA A 79 -25.85 35.61 32.85
CA ALA A 79 -26.28 36.04 31.51
C ALA A 79 -25.38 35.44 30.41
N GLU A 80 -24.07 35.40 30.61
CA GLU A 80 -23.13 34.74 29.70
C GLU A 80 -23.40 33.23 29.64
N TYR A 81 -23.57 32.57 30.78
CA TYR A 81 -23.91 31.15 30.85
C TYR A 81 -25.24 30.83 30.15
N VAL A 82 -26.28 31.63 30.38
CA VAL A 82 -27.58 31.49 29.72
C VAL A 82 -27.47 31.75 28.21
N SER A 83 -26.65 32.71 27.78
CA SER A 83 -26.40 32.94 26.35
C SER A 83 -25.72 31.74 25.68
N LEU A 84 -24.78 31.11 26.38
CA LEU A 84 -24.05 29.93 25.91
C LEU A 84 -24.99 28.71 25.89
N CYS A 85 -25.77 28.50 26.94
CA CYS A 85 -26.80 27.47 26.98
C CYS A 85 -27.92 27.71 25.94
N ALA A 86 -28.25 28.95 25.59
CA ALA A 86 -29.20 29.26 24.53
C ALA A 86 -28.64 28.96 23.13
N GLN A 87 -27.34 29.19 22.91
CA GLN A 87 -26.66 28.81 21.66
C GLN A 87 -26.63 27.30 21.45
N PHE A 88 -26.42 26.51 22.52
CA PHE A 88 -26.35 25.05 22.41
C PHE A 88 -27.68 24.32 22.63
N GLY A 89 -28.62 24.92 23.38
CA GLY A 89 -29.91 24.34 23.75
C GLY A 89 -31.08 24.76 22.86
N GLY A 90 -30.90 25.77 22.00
CA GLY A 90 -31.92 26.19 21.04
C GLY A 90 -32.01 25.27 19.82
N LYS A 91 -33.22 25.08 19.29
CA LYS A 91 -33.54 24.36 18.03
C LYS A 91 -32.69 24.76 16.81
N HIS A 92 -31.89 25.83 16.88
CA HIS A 92 -30.96 26.26 15.82
C HIS A 92 -29.70 25.39 15.69
N ASN A 93 -29.42 24.48 16.64
CA ASN A 93 -28.43 23.42 16.44
C ASN A 93 -28.90 22.29 15.52
N SER A 94 -30.12 22.38 14.95
CA SER A 94 -30.56 21.42 13.92
C SER A 94 -29.61 21.47 12.73
N GLU A 95 -29.21 22.63 12.20
CA GLU A 95 -28.38 22.69 10.99
C GLU A 95 -26.97 22.10 11.20
N ILE A 96 -26.34 22.33 12.35
CA ILE A 96 -25.01 21.77 12.64
C ILE A 96 -25.12 20.26 12.90
N LEU A 97 -26.14 19.80 13.64
CA LEU A 97 -26.34 18.38 13.88
C LEU A 97 -26.82 17.62 12.63
N ASP A 98 -27.68 18.25 11.82
CA ASP A 98 -28.21 17.73 10.56
C ASP A 98 -27.09 17.67 9.50
N SER A 99 -26.22 18.68 9.43
CA SER A 99 -25.03 18.65 8.57
C SER A 99 -24.03 17.57 9.03
N LEU A 100 -23.83 17.39 10.35
CA LEU A 100 -23.01 16.30 10.87
C LEU A 100 -23.61 14.92 10.56
N GLN A 101 -24.93 14.77 10.67
CA GLN A 101 -25.64 13.55 10.29
C GLN A 101 -25.57 13.29 8.79
N GLN A 102 -25.69 14.33 7.97
CA GLN A 102 -25.56 14.25 6.52
C GLN A 102 -24.14 13.85 6.12
N VAL A 103 -23.11 14.46 6.72
CA VAL A 103 -21.71 14.06 6.52
C VAL A 103 -21.50 12.62 6.95
N ARG A 104 -22.07 12.19 8.08
CA ARG A 104 -21.99 10.78 8.51
C ARG A 104 -22.63 9.83 7.50
N TYR A 105 -23.77 10.20 6.93
CA TYR A 105 -24.44 9.43 5.89
C TYR A 105 -23.62 9.38 4.60
N GLU A 106 -23.05 10.51 4.17
CA GLU A 106 -22.18 10.60 3.00
C GLU A 106 -20.91 9.77 3.16
N VAL A 107 -20.29 9.79 4.34
CA VAL A 107 -19.12 8.95 4.68
C VAL A 107 -19.49 7.47 4.64
N ALA A 108 -20.62 7.07 5.22
CA ALA A 108 -21.08 5.68 5.17
C ALA A 108 -21.42 5.23 3.73
N ALA A 109 -22.02 6.12 2.93
CA ALA A 109 -22.30 5.87 1.52
C ALA A 109 -21.00 5.76 0.70
N PHE A 110 -20.01 6.61 0.99
CA PHE A 110 -18.70 6.55 0.36
C PHE A 110 -17.96 5.26 0.74
N GLU A 111 -17.97 4.86 2.01
CA GLU A 111 -17.36 3.61 2.46
C GLU A 111 -18.01 2.39 1.78
N ASN A 112 -19.34 2.38 1.64
CA ASN A 112 -20.03 1.33 0.90
C ASN A 112 -19.69 1.33 -0.60
N LYS A 113 -19.59 2.51 -1.23
CA LYS A 113 -19.13 2.62 -2.63
C LYS A 113 -17.70 2.12 -2.79
N LEU A 114 -16.80 2.48 -1.86
CA LEU A 114 -15.41 2.02 -1.86
C LEU A 114 -15.35 0.50 -1.71
N ARG A 115 -16.13 -0.07 -0.79
CA ARG A 115 -16.23 -1.51 -0.58
C ARG A 115 -16.75 -2.22 -1.83
N HIS A 116 -17.75 -1.66 -2.50
CA HIS A 116 -18.29 -2.21 -3.75
C HIS A 116 -17.25 -2.15 -4.88
N LEU A 117 -16.60 -1.01 -5.07
CA LEU A 117 -15.53 -0.82 -6.06
C LEU A 117 -14.40 -1.84 -5.84
N VAL A 118 -13.90 -1.97 -4.61
CA VAL A 118 -12.77 -2.85 -4.30
C VAL A 118 -13.13 -4.33 -4.42
N HIS A 119 -14.26 -4.76 -3.86
CA HIS A 119 -14.58 -6.19 -3.77
C HIS A 119 -15.36 -6.76 -4.94
N VAL A 120 -16.11 -5.93 -5.67
CA VAL A 120 -16.94 -6.37 -6.79
C VAL A 120 -16.31 -5.96 -8.11
N GLU A 121 -16.15 -4.66 -8.35
CA GLU A 121 -15.71 -4.17 -9.65
C GLU A 121 -14.24 -4.48 -9.93
N LEU A 122 -13.35 -4.22 -8.96
CA LEU A 122 -11.91 -4.43 -9.14
C LEU A 122 -11.57 -5.92 -9.24
N ARG A 123 -12.27 -6.76 -8.46
CA ARG A 123 -12.15 -8.22 -8.54
C ARG A 123 -12.68 -8.76 -9.87
N SER A 124 -13.89 -8.36 -10.27
CA SER A 124 -14.47 -8.74 -11.57
C SER A 124 -13.58 -8.30 -12.74
N THR A 125 -13.04 -7.08 -12.67
CA THR A 125 -12.12 -6.56 -13.69
C THR A 125 -10.83 -7.37 -13.72
N ARG A 126 -10.26 -7.72 -12.56
CA ARG A 126 -9.08 -8.58 -12.48
C ARG A 126 -9.35 -9.94 -13.11
N ASP A 127 -10.44 -10.61 -12.73
CA ASP A 127 -10.78 -11.94 -13.25
C ASP A 127 -11.00 -11.92 -14.77
N ASN A 128 -11.65 -10.86 -15.28
CA ASN A 128 -11.84 -10.64 -16.72
C ASN A 128 -10.52 -10.37 -17.44
N VAL A 129 -9.63 -9.54 -16.87
CA VAL A 129 -8.30 -9.28 -17.42
C VAL A 129 -7.48 -10.56 -17.43
N GLU A 130 -7.51 -11.36 -16.37
CA GLU A 130 -6.80 -12.64 -16.27
C GLU A 130 -7.30 -13.62 -17.34
N SER A 131 -8.62 -13.77 -17.48
CA SER A 131 -9.22 -14.60 -18.54
C SER A 131 -8.82 -14.12 -19.95
N LYS A 132 -8.78 -12.80 -20.17
CA LYS A 132 -8.34 -12.23 -21.45
C LYS A 132 -6.86 -12.49 -21.72
N VAL A 133 -6.00 -12.37 -20.70
CA VAL A 133 -4.57 -12.67 -20.82
C VAL A 133 -4.34 -14.15 -21.10
N GLU A 134 -5.06 -15.04 -20.43
CA GLU A 134 -5.00 -16.48 -20.69
C GLU A 134 -5.45 -16.81 -22.12
N TYR A 135 -6.53 -16.18 -22.58
CA TYR A 135 -6.99 -16.32 -23.96
C TYR A 135 -5.93 -15.84 -24.96
N LEU A 136 -5.29 -14.69 -24.72
CA LEU A 136 -4.22 -14.18 -25.58
C LEU A 136 -3.01 -15.13 -25.60
N LYS A 137 -2.61 -15.69 -24.45
CA LYS A 137 -1.55 -16.69 -24.38
C LYS A 137 -1.90 -17.96 -25.17
N ALA A 138 -3.15 -18.41 -25.10
CA ALA A 138 -3.61 -19.55 -25.88
C ALA A 138 -3.58 -19.23 -27.38
N LEU A 139 -3.95 -18.02 -27.77
CA LEU A 139 -3.88 -17.55 -29.15
C LEU A 139 -2.44 -17.48 -29.67
N ASP A 140 -1.51 -16.95 -28.87
CA ASP A 140 -0.08 -16.93 -29.21
C ASP A 140 0.47 -18.34 -29.41
N ASN A 141 0.09 -19.29 -28.55
CA ASN A 141 0.49 -20.69 -28.72
C ASN A 141 -0.04 -21.26 -30.04
N ILE A 142 -1.28 -20.98 -30.41
CA ILE A 142 -1.85 -21.39 -31.69
C ILE A 142 -1.09 -20.76 -32.87
N ASP A 143 -0.76 -19.47 -32.79
CA ASP A 143 0.00 -18.78 -33.83
C ASP A 143 1.39 -19.40 -34.01
N THR A 144 2.12 -19.67 -32.92
CA THR A 144 3.42 -20.33 -33.00
C THR A 144 3.34 -21.74 -33.59
N MET A 145 2.30 -22.52 -33.28
CA MET A 145 2.05 -23.82 -33.91
C MET A 145 1.78 -23.67 -35.41
N LEU A 146 1.01 -22.66 -35.81
CA LEU A 146 0.70 -22.39 -37.20
C LEU A 146 1.94 -21.98 -38.00
N GLN A 147 2.81 -21.14 -37.44
CA GLN A 147 4.10 -20.79 -38.03
C GLN A 147 4.99 -22.03 -38.23
N LYS A 148 5.02 -22.95 -37.24
CA LYS A 148 5.74 -24.23 -37.36
C LYS A 148 5.16 -25.11 -38.48
N HIS A 149 3.84 -25.13 -38.65
CA HIS A 149 3.22 -25.86 -39.76
C HIS A 149 3.59 -25.27 -41.14
N VAL A 150 3.59 -23.94 -41.27
CA VAL A 150 4.01 -23.26 -42.51
C VAL A 150 5.48 -23.52 -42.81
N ALA A 151 6.35 -23.47 -41.79
CA ALA A 151 7.76 -23.80 -41.94
C ALA A 151 7.96 -25.26 -42.36
N LEU A 152 7.17 -26.18 -41.80
CA LEU A 152 7.28 -27.61 -42.13
C LEU A 152 6.84 -27.92 -43.57
N ASP A 153 5.78 -27.27 -44.05
CA ASP A 153 5.37 -27.38 -45.46
C ASP A 153 6.43 -26.84 -46.41
N SER A 154 7.05 -25.70 -46.08
CA SER A 154 8.14 -25.13 -46.90
C SER A 154 9.39 -26.01 -46.90
N ILE A 155 9.72 -26.64 -45.77
CA ILE A 155 10.79 -27.64 -45.66
C ILE A 155 10.51 -28.82 -46.60
N PHE A 156 9.30 -29.39 -46.60
CA PHE A 156 8.96 -30.50 -47.49
C PHE A 156 8.97 -30.11 -48.97
N GLN A 157 8.48 -28.91 -49.32
CA GLN A 157 8.55 -28.43 -50.70
C GLN A 157 10.00 -28.27 -51.16
N PHE A 158 10.87 -27.73 -50.31
CA PHE A 158 12.28 -27.54 -50.64
C PHE A 158 13.04 -28.87 -50.67
N SER A 159 12.82 -29.75 -49.69
CA SER A 159 13.33 -31.13 -49.63
C SER A 159 12.97 -31.92 -50.89
N GLY A 160 11.72 -31.86 -51.34
CA GLY A 160 11.28 -32.54 -52.56
C GLY A 160 11.93 -31.98 -53.83
N ARG A 161 12.15 -30.66 -53.93
CA ARG A 161 12.87 -30.04 -55.06
C ARG A 161 14.35 -30.41 -55.05
N LEU A 162 14.96 -30.37 -53.88
CA LEU A 162 16.37 -30.70 -53.67
C LEU A 162 16.64 -32.16 -54.00
N SER A 163 15.77 -33.06 -53.54
CA SER A 163 15.83 -34.50 -53.83
C SER A 163 15.75 -34.77 -55.33
N ARG A 164 14.79 -34.16 -56.05
CA ARG A 164 14.70 -34.29 -57.52
C ARG A 164 15.93 -33.75 -58.23
N SER A 165 16.44 -32.59 -57.81
CA SER A 165 17.64 -32.00 -58.41
C SER A 165 18.87 -32.88 -58.18
N LEU A 166 18.93 -33.56 -57.04
CA LEU A 166 20.02 -34.45 -56.70
C LEU A 166 19.89 -35.78 -57.45
N GLU A 167 18.68 -36.32 -57.61
CA GLU A 167 18.42 -37.49 -58.47
C GLU A 167 18.86 -37.21 -59.91
N THR A 168 18.46 -36.06 -60.49
CA THR A 168 18.90 -35.68 -61.84
C THR A 168 20.41 -35.48 -61.95
N ALA A 169 21.03 -34.85 -60.94
CA ALA A 169 22.49 -34.66 -60.91
C ALA A 169 23.25 -36.00 -60.77
N CYS A 170 22.61 -37.00 -60.16
CA CYS A 170 23.16 -38.35 -60.10
C CYS A 170 22.99 -39.09 -61.42
N GLU A 171 21.86 -38.94 -62.13
CA GLU A 171 21.55 -39.63 -63.38
C GLU A 171 22.36 -39.13 -64.59
N ASP A 172 22.65 -37.82 -64.67
CA ASP A 172 23.39 -37.21 -65.77
C ASP A 172 24.90 -37.48 -65.69
N ALA A 173 25.30 -38.66 -66.17
CA ALA A 173 26.69 -39.05 -66.37
C ALA A 173 27.27 -38.34 -67.60
N PRO A 174 28.11 -37.31 -67.41
CA PRO A 174 29.52 -37.58 -67.66
C PRO A 174 30.50 -37.01 -66.61
N ALA A 175 30.06 -36.14 -65.69
CA ALA A 175 30.91 -35.61 -64.62
C ALA A 175 30.04 -35.21 -63.42
N ILE A 176 29.90 -36.13 -62.46
CA ILE A 176 29.29 -35.83 -61.17
C ILE A 176 30.25 -34.89 -60.42
N ASP A 177 29.75 -33.72 -60.01
CA ASP A 177 30.50 -32.82 -59.15
C ASP A 177 30.45 -33.31 -57.70
N ASP A 178 31.56 -33.89 -57.23
CA ASP A 178 31.74 -34.45 -55.89
C ASP A 178 31.43 -33.43 -54.77
N GLU A 179 31.74 -32.15 -55.00
CA GLU A 179 31.55 -31.10 -54.01
C GLU A 179 30.09 -30.65 -53.94
N LEU A 180 29.49 -30.40 -55.10
CA LEU A 180 28.09 -29.98 -55.18
C LEU A 180 27.14 -31.05 -54.63
N VAL A 181 27.32 -32.32 -55.02
CA VAL A 181 26.45 -33.41 -54.54
C VAL A 181 26.64 -33.64 -53.04
N SER A 182 27.88 -33.53 -52.53
CA SER A 182 28.15 -33.60 -51.10
C SER A 182 27.49 -32.48 -50.31
N GLU A 183 27.51 -31.23 -50.81
CA GLU A 183 26.83 -30.10 -50.16
C GLU A 183 25.31 -30.24 -50.19
N LEU A 184 24.73 -30.60 -51.34
CA LEU A 184 23.30 -30.83 -51.49
C LEU A 184 22.81 -31.95 -50.56
N LEU A 185 23.60 -33.03 -50.39
CA LEU A 185 23.29 -34.12 -49.47
C LEU A 185 23.30 -33.66 -48.00
N LYS A 186 24.25 -32.80 -47.61
CA LYS A 186 24.30 -32.22 -46.26
C LYS A 186 23.10 -31.33 -45.98
N GLU A 187 22.74 -30.48 -46.93
CA GLU A 187 21.57 -29.59 -46.78
C GLU A 187 20.26 -30.38 -46.72
N LEU A 188 20.11 -31.43 -47.54
CA LEU A 188 18.95 -32.32 -47.47
C LEU A 188 18.83 -33.02 -46.11
N TYR A 189 19.94 -33.51 -45.57
CA TYR A 189 19.98 -34.12 -44.24
C TYR A 189 19.64 -33.11 -43.13
N LYS A 190 20.16 -31.88 -43.20
CA LYS A 190 19.79 -30.81 -42.23
C LYS A 190 18.30 -30.51 -42.26
N LEU A 191 17.69 -30.43 -43.45
CA LEU A 191 16.26 -30.20 -43.60
C LEU A 191 15.43 -31.33 -42.99
N LEU A 192 15.85 -32.58 -43.19
CA LEU A 192 15.23 -33.74 -42.55
C LEU A 192 15.36 -33.70 -41.02
N GLN A 193 16.50 -33.26 -40.48
CA GLN A 193 16.67 -33.07 -39.04
C GLN A 193 15.76 -31.96 -38.49
N CYS A 194 15.65 -30.83 -39.19
CA CYS A 194 14.74 -29.74 -38.81
C CYS A 194 13.27 -30.18 -38.87
N ALA A 195 12.87 -30.93 -39.91
CA ALA A 195 11.54 -31.49 -40.00
C ALA A 195 11.27 -32.47 -38.83
N HIS A 196 12.24 -33.31 -38.49
CA HIS A 196 12.14 -34.24 -37.37
C HIS A 196 11.95 -33.50 -36.04
N SER A 197 12.76 -32.47 -35.75
CA SER A 197 12.64 -31.71 -34.50
C SER A 197 11.27 -31.05 -34.36
N ILE A 198 10.76 -30.44 -35.43
CA ILE A 198 9.42 -29.84 -35.41
C ILE A 198 8.34 -30.92 -35.21
N LEU A 199 8.46 -32.08 -35.86
CA LEU A 199 7.50 -33.18 -35.70
C LEU A 199 7.53 -33.80 -34.30
N THR A 200 8.68 -33.81 -33.62
CA THR A 200 8.76 -34.28 -32.23
C THR A 200 7.99 -33.37 -31.27
N GLU A 201 7.95 -32.06 -31.52
CA GLU A 201 7.12 -31.14 -30.74
C GLU A 201 5.61 -31.37 -30.94
N PHE A 202 5.24 -31.99 -32.06
CA PHE A 202 3.87 -32.40 -32.37
C PHE A 202 3.56 -33.85 -31.98
N HIS A 203 4.35 -34.48 -31.11
CA HIS A 203 4.17 -35.90 -30.77
C HIS A 203 2.79 -36.19 -30.17
N ASP A 204 2.34 -35.33 -29.25
CA ASP A 204 1.11 -35.51 -28.48
C ASP A 204 -0.16 -35.10 -29.24
N LEU A 205 -0.01 -34.49 -30.43
CA LEU A 205 -1.12 -33.99 -31.22
C LEU A 205 -1.61 -35.03 -32.23
N THR A 206 -2.76 -35.64 -31.96
CA THR A 206 -3.47 -36.52 -32.88
C THR A 206 -4.39 -35.71 -33.80
N SER A 207 -3.80 -34.94 -34.72
CA SER A 207 -4.52 -34.21 -35.77
C SER A 207 -4.30 -34.87 -37.13
N PRO A 208 -5.32 -34.94 -38.02
CA PRO A 208 -5.15 -35.45 -39.40
C PRO A 208 -4.04 -34.75 -40.18
N LEU A 209 -3.82 -33.44 -39.91
CA LEU A 209 -2.73 -32.68 -40.53
C LEU A 209 -1.35 -33.16 -40.06
N VAL A 210 -1.20 -33.42 -38.76
CA VAL A 210 0.05 -33.97 -38.21
C VAL A 210 0.32 -35.36 -38.80
N THR A 211 -0.70 -36.19 -38.95
CA THR A 211 -0.57 -37.48 -39.65
C THR A 211 -0.12 -37.30 -41.10
N ARG A 212 -0.70 -36.35 -41.84
CA ARG A 212 -0.24 -36.02 -43.20
C ARG A 212 1.22 -35.58 -43.21
N PHE A 213 1.65 -34.74 -42.28
CA PHE A 213 3.04 -34.30 -42.18
C PHE A 213 4.00 -35.45 -41.81
N ARG A 214 3.58 -36.38 -40.94
CA ARG A 214 4.35 -37.59 -40.64
C ARG A 214 4.50 -38.49 -41.86
N ASN A 215 3.43 -38.66 -42.65
CA ASN A 215 3.49 -39.43 -43.90
C ASN A 215 4.40 -38.76 -44.93
N ASN A 216 4.34 -37.43 -45.08
CA ASN A 216 5.24 -36.69 -45.95
C ASN A 216 6.70 -36.84 -45.51
N TYR A 217 6.97 -36.74 -44.21
CA TYR A 217 8.31 -36.96 -43.67
C TYR A 217 8.82 -38.37 -43.95
N GLN A 218 8.00 -39.40 -43.74
CA GLN A 218 8.37 -40.78 -44.07
C GLN A 218 8.67 -40.97 -45.55
N ASN A 219 7.90 -40.31 -46.42
CA ASN A 219 8.16 -40.32 -47.86
C ASN A 219 9.49 -39.63 -48.19
N ASP A 220 9.77 -38.47 -47.63
CA ASP A 220 11.04 -37.75 -47.84
C ASP A 220 12.25 -38.53 -47.31
N VAL A 221 12.11 -39.20 -46.16
CA VAL A 221 13.14 -40.10 -45.63
C VAL A 221 13.37 -41.29 -46.55
N HIS A 222 12.30 -41.88 -47.11
CA HIS A 222 12.45 -42.96 -48.08
C HIS A 222 13.18 -42.48 -49.34
N VAL A 223 12.81 -41.32 -49.90
CA VAL A 223 13.48 -40.75 -51.07
C VAL A 223 14.96 -40.49 -50.77
N PHE A 224 15.26 -39.93 -49.60
CA PHE A 224 16.64 -39.74 -49.13
C PHE A 224 17.42 -41.06 -49.07
N HIS A 225 16.82 -42.12 -48.54
CA HIS A 225 17.47 -43.44 -48.51
C HIS A 225 17.71 -44.01 -49.92
N THR A 226 16.77 -43.86 -50.86
CA THR A 226 16.96 -44.28 -52.25
C THR A 226 18.13 -43.55 -52.91
N ILE A 227 18.19 -42.24 -52.71
CA ILE A 227 19.29 -41.38 -53.17
C ILE A 227 20.62 -41.82 -52.58
N VAL A 228 20.68 -41.99 -51.26
CA VAL A 228 21.90 -42.40 -50.54
C VAL A 228 22.35 -43.78 -51.02
N SER A 229 21.43 -44.73 -51.23
CA SER A 229 21.75 -46.05 -51.78
C SER A 229 22.36 -45.94 -53.19
N THR A 230 21.77 -45.12 -54.05
CA THR A 230 22.27 -44.89 -55.42
C THR A 230 23.66 -44.27 -55.41
N LEU A 231 23.91 -43.32 -54.49
CA LEU A 231 25.21 -42.68 -54.31
C LEU A 231 26.24 -43.66 -53.75
N ILE A 232 25.88 -44.52 -52.80
CA ILE A 232 26.75 -45.58 -52.27
C ILE A 232 27.14 -46.54 -53.39
N ASP A 233 26.19 -46.98 -54.22
CA ASP A 233 26.48 -47.88 -55.35
C ASP A 233 27.47 -47.24 -56.33
N LYS A 234 27.29 -45.96 -56.65
CA LYS A 234 28.19 -45.19 -57.54
C LYS A 234 29.56 -44.94 -56.92
N CYS A 235 29.62 -44.59 -55.63
CA CYS A 235 30.88 -44.43 -54.90
C CYS A 235 31.62 -45.76 -54.77
N SER A 236 30.92 -46.88 -54.62
CA SER A 236 31.54 -48.21 -54.54
C SER A 236 32.21 -48.62 -55.86
N ALA A 237 31.64 -48.22 -56.99
CA ALA A 237 32.18 -48.47 -58.32
C ALA A 237 33.40 -47.60 -58.68
N LYS A 238 33.50 -46.38 -58.12
CA LYS A 238 34.56 -45.38 -58.41
C LYS A 238 35.02 -44.61 -57.18
N GLY A 239 35.37 -45.31 -56.10
CA GLY A 239 35.62 -44.69 -54.79
C GLY A 239 36.82 -43.74 -54.72
N ALA A 240 37.78 -43.87 -55.63
CA ALA A 240 38.93 -42.95 -55.70
C ALA A 240 38.57 -41.59 -56.30
N ASP A 241 37.49 -41.50 -57.08
CA ASP A 241 37.09 -40.30 -57.81
C ASP A 241 36.19 -39.36 -56.98
N PHE A 242 35.62 -39.85 -55.86
CA PHE A 242 34.61 -39.14 -55.05
C PHE A 242 34.90 -39.15 -53.53
N PRO A 243 36.02 -38.55 -53.08
CA PRO A 243 36.42 -38.56 -51.66
C PRO A 243 35.50 -37.72 -50.77
N LYS A 244 34.97 -36.58 -51.23
CA LYS A 244 34.10 -35.72 -50.40
C LYS A 244 32.72 -36.36 -50.21
N MET A 245 32.13 -36.93 -51.26
CA MET A 245 30.85 -37.62 -51.18
C MET A 245 30.92 -38.85 -50.28
N THR A 246 32.00 -39.65 -50.36
CA THR A 246 32.21 -40.81 -49.48
C THR A 246 32.32 -40.39 -48.00
N SER A 247 33.07 -39.32 -47.70
CA SER A 247 33.18 -38.77 -46.35
C SER A 247 31.83 -38.28 -45.81
N THR A 248 31.07 -37.58 -46.64
CA THR A 248 29.74 -37.06 -46.27
C THR A 248 28.73 -38.18 -46.05
N LEU A 249 28.72 -39.22 -46.89
CA LEU A 249 27.86 -40.40 -46.72
C LEU A 249 28.14 -41.11 -45.39
N VAL A 250 29.43 -41.26 -45.02
CA VAL A 250 29.82 -41.82 -43.71
C VAL A 250 29.38 -40.92 -42.55
N ALA A 251 29.46 -39.59 -42.71
CA ALA A 251 29.03 -38.64 -41.69
C ALA A 251 27.51 -38.65 -41.46
N VAL A 252 26.74 -38.80 -42.54
CA VAL A 252 25.28 -38.94 -42.52
C VAL A 252 24.86 -40.29 -41.92
N ALA A 253 25.56 -41.38 -42.24
CA ALA A 253 25.22 -42.72 -41.74
C ALA A 253 25.56 -42.94 -40.25
N LYS A 254 26.49 -42.17 -39.68
CA LYS A 254 26.89 -42.26 -38.27
C LYS A 254 26.01 -41.44 -37.32
N ARG A 255 25.13 -40.58 -37.83
CA ARG A 255 24.34 -39.62 -37.05
C ARG A 255 22.85 -39.86 -37.21
#